data_AF-A0A523TXS2-F1
#
_entry.id   AF-A0A523TXS2-F1
#
_cell.length_a   1.000
_cell.length_b   1.000
_cell.length_c   1.000
_cell.angle_alpha   90.00
_cell.angle_beta   90.00
_cell.angle_gamma   90.00
#
_symmetry.space_group_name_H-M   'P 1'
#
loop_
_entity.id
_entity.type
_entity.pdbx_description
1 polymer ?
#
loop_
_entity_poly.entity_id
_entity_poly.type
_entity_poly.pdbx_seq_one_letter_code
_entity_poly.pdbx_strand_id
1 'polypeptide(L)' 'PAKIYANEGIAQVLFFEGDEECKISYADKKGKYQKQDRIMLPRL' A
#
# COMPACT_ATOMS: atom_id res chain seq x y z
N PRO A 1 25.50 -3.95 10.95
CA PRO A 1 24.14 -3.36 10.99
C PRO A 1 23.90 -2.55 9.72
N ALA A 2 22.69 -2.56 9.17
CA ALA A 2 22.35 -1.73 8.02
C ALA A 2 22.05 -0.29 8.49
N LYS A 3 22.59 0.70 7.79
CA LYS A 3 22.20 2.11 7.97
C LYS A 3 21.16 2.42 6.90
N ILE A 4 20.07 3.05 7.31
CA ILE A 4 18.98 3.45 6.41
C ILE A 4 18.88 4.98 6.46
N TYR A 5 18.88 5.62 5.31
CA TYR A 5 18.86 7.06 5.13
C TYR A 5 17.56 7.53 4.47
N ALA A 6 17.12 8.73 4.85
CA ALA A 6 15.95 9.33 4.24
C ALA A 6 16.16 9.52 2.72
N ASN A 7 15.15 9.12 1.93
CA ASN A 7 15.11 9.24 0.47
C ASN A 7 16.14 8.40 -0.33
N GLU A 8 16.76 7.38 0.26
CA GLU A 8 17.72 6.52 -0.47
C GLU A 8 17.06 5.50 -1.42
N GLY A 9 15.73 5.43 -1.43
CA GLY A 9 14.94 4.40 -2.09
C GLY A 9 14.91 3.10 -1.26
N ILE A 10 13.71 2.56 -1.03
CA ILE A 10 13.55 1.38 -0.14
C ILE A 10 12.97 0.16 -0.85
N ALA A 11 12.29 0.38 -1.97
CA ALA A 11 11.59 -0.65 -2.73
C ALA A 11 11.18 -0.11 -4.10
N GLN A 12 10.78 -1.03 -4.98
CA GLN A 12 10.09 -0.75 -6.24
C GLN A 12 8.70 -1.38 -6.21
N VAL A 13 7.71 -0.67 -6.74
CA VAL A 13 6.36 -1.21 -6.95
C VAL A 13 6.27 -1.68 -8.39
N LEU A 14 5.88 -2.94 -8.58
CA LEU A 14 5.55 -3.51 -9.88
C LEU A 14 4.03 -3.63 -9.97
N PHE A 15 3.47 -3.20 -11.09
CA PHE A 15 2.04 -3.29 -11.35
C PHE A 15 1.79 -4.43 -12.34
N PHE A 16 0.76 -5.22 -12.04
CA PHE A 16 0.31 -6.32 -12.88
C PHE A 16 -1.15 -6.08 -13.26
N GLU A 17 -1.51 -6.44 -14.47
CA GLU A 17 -2.88 -6.39 -14.95
C GLU A 17 -3.65 -7.62 -14.43
N GLY A 18 -4.92 -7.41 -14.07
CA GLY A 18 -5.85 -8.49 -13.77
C GLY A 18 -6.66 -8.84 -15.02
N ASP A 19 -7.10 -10.09 -15.12
CA ASP A 19 -7.84 -10.57 -16.30
C ASP A 19 -9.23 -9.91 -16.47
N GLU A 20 -9.78 -9.34 -15.39
CA GLU A 20 -11.10 -8.70 -15.36
C GLU A 20 -11.12 -7.51 -14.39
N GLU A 21 -12.15 -6.65 -14.52
CA GLU A 21 -12.38 -5.55 -13.58
C GLU A 21 -12.66 -6.08 -12.16
N CYS A 22 -12.14 -5.35 -11.16
CA CYS A 22 -12.39 -5.67 -9.77
C CYS A 22 -13.88 -5.51 -9.42
N LYS A 23 -14.55 -6.61 -9.10
CA LYS A 23 -15.98 -6.63 -8.69
C LYS A 23 -16.29 -5.67 -7.52
N ILE A 24 -15.36 -5.53 -6.58
CA ILE A 24 -15.44 -4.59 -5.47
C ILE A 24 -14.04 -4.06 -5.21
N SER A 25 -13.82 -2.76 -5.45
CA SER A 25 -12.52 -2.13 -5.22
C SER A 25 -12.19 -1.98 -3.73
N TYR A 26 -10.92 -1.72 -3.39
CA TYR A 26 -10.54 -1.42 -2.01
C TYR A 26 -11.25 -0.17 -1.47
N ALA A 27 -11.53 0.80 -2.35
CA ALA A 27 -12.31 1.99 -2.03
C ALA A 27 -13.77 1.63 -1.70
N ASP A 28 -14.41 0.79 -2.52
CA ASP A 28 -15.80 0.35 -2.30
C ASP A 28 -15.94 -0.48 -1.02
N LYS A 29 -14.93 -1.29 -0.69
CA LYS A 29 -14.85 -2.03 0.58
C LYS A 29 -14.73 -1.13 1.81
N LYS A 30 -14.55 0.19 1.64
CA LYS A 30 -14.17 1.13 2.71
C LYS A 30 -12.97 0.58 3.49
N GLY A 31 -11.94 0.19 2.76
CA GLY A 31 -10.78 -0.51 3.27
C GLY A 31 -10.18 0.15 4.52
N LYS A 32 -9.78 -0.68 5.48
CA LYS A 32 -9.24 -0.30 6.80
C LYS A 32 -8.13 0.77 6.78
N TYR A 33 -7.36 0.78 5.69
CA TYR A 33 -6.19 1.64 5.47
C TYR A 33 -6.33 2.52 4.21
N GLN A 34 -7.53 2.68 3.67
CA GLN A 34 -7.79 3.60 2.56
C GLN A 34 -7.39 5.03 2.98
N LYS A 35 -6.61 5.72 2.12
CA LYS A 35 -6.07 7.08 2.38
C LYS A 35 -5.08 7.18 3.56
N GLN A 36 -4.33 6.12 3.86
CA GLN A 36 -3.26 6.20 4.86
C GLN A 36 -2.13 7.15 4.42
N ASP A 37 -1.82 8.13 5.27
CA ASP A 37 -0.84 9.20 5.02
C ASP A 37 0.49 9.00 5.77
N ARG A 38 0.46 8.24 6.87
CA ARG A 38 1.60 8.01 7.77
C ARG A 38 1.72 6.55 8.17
N ILE A 39 2.84 6.22 8.82
CA ILE A 39 3.01 4.92 9.47
C ILE A 39 2.03 4.83 10.63
N MET A 40 1.20 3.78 10.63
CA MET A 40 0.19 3.53 11.65
C MET A 40 0.41 2.16 12.30
N LEU A 41 0.04 2.05 13.58
CA LEU A 41 -0.09 0.75 14.24
C LEU A 41 -1.24 -0.06 13.62
N PRO A 42 -1.23 -1.40 13.74
CA PRO A 42 -2.35 -2.22 13.31
C PRO A 42 -3.63 -1.77 13.98
N ARG A 43 -4.67 -1.51 13.18
CA ARG A 43 -6.03 -1.39 13.70
C ARG A 43 -6.49 -2.84 13.93
N LEU A 44 -7.25 -3.15 14.98
CA LEU A 44 -7.87 -4.47 15.15
C LEU A 44 -9.23 -4.46 14.47
#